data_AF-A0A8C9BQY4-F1
#
_entry.id   AF-A0A8C9BQY4-F1
#
_cell.length_a   1.000
_cell.length_b   1.000
_cell.length_c   1.000
_cell.angle_alpha   90.00
_cell.angle_beta   90.00
_cell.angle_gamma   90.00
#
_symmetry.space_group_name_H-M   'P 1'
#
loop_
_entity.id
_entity.type
_entity.pdbx_description
1 polymer ?
#
loop_
_entity_poly.entity_id
_entity_poly.type
_entity_poly.pdbx_seq_one_letter_code
_entity_poly.pdbx_strand_id
1 'polypeptide(L)'
;MSVLTSPRGKVEVVHCRRTESQDTYCIKNLIRKFTQKLFGSLNIISLLEKANFAITLHNDQEEIMAQATFLDYPNWNVAPQDDWVSVFREMDSEIPCTPLNTLFMHLFVAVDEYSVGCCKEIIRTVFKAVPDLHFIFLIVPSYMSLGSTLITVFNQVGNIPSLTYDEDFAVHICHRHSHYPQLHIRKARVEDHDDLVPIFLHHDTILKETYGEYFLAELIEAQDEENHAIVCEVEGVAVGFMSVCSRVNMQLLHECFDLRPFHGLCTPHPDDVLEPPQELSVQGSSGTVAIKGACQEFKLYMLCCALVGPRRAQDTEKLSQEDSVDYTDYCISNTSSASISLPEETSNFRPIYKGAPTAFCIQLFCIDEKHEARSLDFMNFVFSLFPDKNFCVISLPHLTPEFVLIQNFVKIVPFNNCTLDQDLYVFHRAGLLKTIKIRLATLLDTPGVENLVSTLMLGKSILEDLQQYNEARRDPDGTPLQAFVAEVAEQVVGIAVIRDEMDIEYIRSHYNIEDFIYFSHHQRKEHGHLYHFALNPIFQHYTKFFLKEILRLGYKSCLYYPVYPRAKEGKKGPTHSHVLTRAHMQCPACSQARASWSWIPKQFFPARWSLCH
;
A
#
# COMPACT_ATOMS: atom_id res chain seq x y z
N MET A 1 22.79 6.49 4.89
CA MET A 1 24.03 7.21 5.24
C MET A 1 24.66 7.67 3.93
N SER A 2 24.99 8.95 3.85
CA SER A 2 25.59 9.56 2.65
C SER A 2 26.73 10.47 3.06
N VAL A 3 27.78 10.54 2.24
CA VAL A 3 28.97 11.33 2.53
C VAL A 3 28.94 12.60 1.69
N LEU A 4 28.89 13.76 2.34
CA LEU A 4 28.92 15.06 1.70
C LEU A 4 30.32 15.64 1.75
N THR A 5 30.74 16.29 0.67
CA THR A 5 32.01 17.02 0.62
C THR A 5 31.72 18.49 0.36
N SER A 6 32.23 19.37 1.23
CA SER A 6 32.10 20.81 1.05
C SER A 6 32.97 21.32 -0.10
N PRO A 7 32.69 22.52 -0.64
CA PRO A 7 33.57 23.16 -1.62
C PRO A 7 35.01 23.36 -1.12
N ARG A 8 35.22 23.32 0.20
CA ARG A 8 36.54 23.44 0.85
C ARG A 8 37.20 22.09 1.13
N GLY A 9 36.58 20.98 0.69
CA GLY A 9 37.09 19.62 0.87
C GLY A 9 36.80 19.01 2.24
N LYS A 10 36.00 19.65 3.10
CA LYS A 10 35.59 19.07 4.38
C LYS A 10 34.53 18.01 4.13
N VAL A 11 34.72 16.83 4.70
CA VAL A 11 33.81 15.69 4.55
C VAL A 11 32.93 15.59 5.78
N GLU A 12 31.62 15.44 5.58
CA GLU A 12 30.62 15.22 6.63
C GLU A 12 29.76 14.01 6.25
N VAL A 13 29.49 13.15 7.23
CA VAL A 13 28.54 12.04 7.06
C VAL A 13 27.16 12.54 7.47
N VAL A 14 26.18 12.33 6.60
CA VAL A 14 24.79 12.70 6.87
C VAL A 14 23.87 11.48 6.87
N HIS A 15 22.90 11.57 7.77
CA HIS A 15 21.80 10.63 7.90
C HIS A 15 20.50 11.35 7.61
N CYS A 16 19.51 10.56 7.21
CA CYS A 16 18.20 11.05 6.84
C CYS A 16 17.15 10.42 7.75
N ARG A 17 16.26 11.26 8.29
CA ARG A 17 15.04 10.81 8.97
C ARG A 17 13.84 11.69 8.61
N ARG A 18 12.65 11.23 8.96
CA ARG A 18 11.44 12.06 8.92
C ARG A 18 11.61 13.24 9.87
N THR A 19 11.15 14.42 9.45
CA THR A 19 11.19 15.61 10.31
C THR A 19 10.30 15.41 11.53
N GLU A 20 10.82 15.79 12.70
CA GLU A 20 10.10 15.74 13.97
C GLU A 20 9.73 17.14 14.42
N SER A 21 8.72 17.25 15.29
CA SER A 21 8.29 18.54 15.83
C SER A 21 9.38 19.28 16.61
N GLN A 22 10.30 18.53 17.22
CA GLN A 22 11.46 19.05 17.94
C GLN A 22 12.44 19.80 17.02
N ASP A 23 12.48 19.45 15.73
CA ASP A 23 13.37 20.07 14.73
C ASP A 23 12.99 21.54 14.47
N THR A 24 11.78 21.97 14.84
CA THR A 24 11.21 23.30 14.54
C THR A 24 12.15 24.44 14.92
N TYR A 25 12.82 24.35 16.08
CA TYR A 25 13.72 25.41 16.54
C TYR A 25 14.93 25.55 15.62
N CYS A 26 15.59 24.44 15.29
CA CYS A 26 16.74 24.41 14.41
C CYS A 26 16.39 24.82 12.99
N ILE A 27 15.24 24.38 12.47
CA ILE A 27 14.72 24.80 11.15
C ILE A 27 14.56 26.32 11.10
N LYS A 28 13.95 26.92 12.14
CA LYS A 28 13.79 28.38 12.23
C LYS A 28 15.13 29.12 12.20
N ASN A 29 16.17 28.56 12.82
CA ASN A 29 17.51 29.16 12.81
C ASN A 29 18.20 29.09 11.43
N LEU A 30 17.83 28.13 10.58
CA LEU A 30 18.35 28.00 9.22
C LEU A 30 17.61 28.89 8.20
N ILE A 31 16.43 29.42 8.55
CA ILE A 31 15.65 30.31 7.67
C ILE A 31 16.35 31.66 7.54
N ARG A 32 16.56 32.08 6.30
CA ARG A 32 17.19 33.36 5.96
C ARG A 32 16.22 34.25 5.20
N LYS A 33 16.58 35.53 5.04
CA LYS A 33 15.82 36.48 4.21
C LYS A 33 15.59 35.96 2.78
N PHE A 34 16.57 35.25 2.22
CA PHE A 34 16.43 34.63 0.89
C PHE A 34 15.34 33.55 0.88
N THR A 35 15.35 32.64 1.87
CA THR A 35 14.31 31.60 2.05
C THR A 35 12.91 32.22 2.16
N GLN A 36 12.75 33.26 2.97
CA GLN A 36 11.47 33.95 3.16
C GLN A 36 10.95 34.60 1.87
N LYS A 37 11.83 35.05 0.97
CA LYS A 37 11.41 35.59 -0.32
C LYS A 37 11.03 34.49 -1.33
N LEU A 38 11.68 33.33 -1.28
CA LEU A 38 11.37 32.21 -2.18
C LEU A 38 10.08 31.49 -1.80
N PHE A 39 9.88 31.24 -0.51
CA PHE A 39 8.79 30.40 0.01
C PHE A 39 7.72 31.18 0.78
N GLY A 40 7.88 32.50 0.93
CA GLY A 40 6.97 33.34 1.70
C GLY A 40 7.18 33.27 3.21
N SER A 41 6.28 33.93 3.95
CA SER A 41 6.25 33.89 5.41
C SER A 41 5.47 32.67 5.86
N LEU A 42 6.16 31.69 6.46
CA LEU A 42 5.59 30.39 6.79
C LEU A 42 5.49 30.18 8.30
N ASN A 43 4.34 29.68 8.76
CA ASN A 43 4.24 29.09 10.09
C ASN A 43 4.77 27.65 10.03
N ILE A 44 6.02 27.46 10.44
CA ILE A 44 6.73 26.18 10.34
C ILE A 44 6.00 25.05 11.06
N ILE A 45 5.39 25.30 12.22
CA ILE A 45 4.67 24.27 12.97
C ILE A 45 3.45 23.82 12.17
N SER A 46 2.65 24.77 11.70
CA SER A 46 1.48 24.46 10.87
C SER A 46 1.84 23.78 9.54
N LEU A 47 2.97 24.16 8.95
CA LEU A 47 3.45 23.59 7.70
C LEU A 47 3.91 22.15 7.92
N LEU A 48 4.70 21.92 8.96
CA LEU A 48 5.17 20.60 9.33
C LEU A 48 4.04 19.69 9.77
N GLU A 49 2.95 20.18 10.34
CA GLU A 49 1.78 19.38 10.71
C GLU A 49 0.97 18.93 9.49
N LYS A 50 0.87 19.78 8.46
CA LYS A 50 0.06 19.50 7.26
C LYS A 50 0.82 18.83 6.13
N ALA A 51 2.15 18.74 6.23
CA ALA A 51 3.03 18.20 5.20
C ALA A 51 2.65 16.78 4.77
N ASN A 52 2.70 16.48 3.47
CA ASN A 52 2.60 15.10 2.98
C ASN A 52 3.91 14.33 3.20
N PHE A 53 5.03 15.05 3.14
CA PHE A 53 6.36 14.50 3.37
C PHE A 53 7.28 15.59 3.91
N ALA A 54 7.98 15.32 5.01
CA ALA A 54 8.99 16.21 5.56
C ALA A 54 10.21 15.39 5.97
N ILE A 55 11.39 15.88 5.62
CA ILE A 55 12.66 15.16 5.75
C ILE A 55 13.73 16.08 6.32
N THR A 56 14.46 15.56 7.31
CA THR A 56 15.56 16.24 7.99
C THR A 56 16.84 15.45 7.75
N LEU A 57 17.90 16.15 7.32
CA LEU A 57 19.26 15.63 7.29
C LEU A 57 20.00 16.10 8.54
N HIS A 58 20.69 15.17 9.20
CA HIS A 58 21.54 15.47 10.34
C HIS A 58 22.89 14.77 10.24
N ASN A 59 23.90 15.30 10.93
CA ASN A 59 25.22 14.66 11.03
C ASN A 59 25.28 13.63 12.17
N ASP A 60 26.46 13.05 12.39
CA ASP A 60 26.72 12.09 13.47
C ASP A 60 26.57 12.71 14.88
N GLN A 61 26.59 14.03 14.98
CA GLN A 61 26.36 14.79 16.22
C GLN A 61 24.88 15.19 16.40
N GLU A 62 23.98 14.66 15.56
CA GLU A 62 22.54 15.00 15.52
C GLU A 62 22.25 16.48 15.19
N GLU A 63 23.23 17.22 14.68
CA GLU A 63 23.01 18.59 14.24
C GLU A 63 22.29 18.61 12.88
N ILE A 64 21.26 19.45 12.78
CA ILE A 64 20.45 19.53 11.57
C ILE A 64 21.21 20.28 10.49
N MET A 65 21.52 19.56 9.41
CA MET A 65 22.27 20.04 8.26
C MET A 65 21.35 20.63 7.18
N ALA A 66 20.17 20.03 7.00
CA ALA A 66 19.16 20.52 6.07
C ALA A 66 17.77 19.97 6.38
N GLN A 67 16.74 20.64 5.87
CA GLN A 67 15.37 20.20 5.97
C GLN A 67 14.59 20.61 4.72
N ALA A 68 13.67 19.74 4.29
CA ALA A 68 12.73 20.04 3.23
C ALA A 68 11.31 19.55 3.54
N THR A 69 10.32 20.34 3.15
CA THR A 69 8.89 20.02 3.30
C THR A 69 8.20 19.98 1.96
N PHE A 70 7.37 18.96 1.76
CA PHE A 70 6.64 18.70 0.53
C PHE A 70 5.14 18.52 0.78
N LEU A 71 4.33 19.09 -0.10
CA LEU A 71 2.87 19.03 -0.07
C LEU A 71 2.31 18.65 -1.44
N ASP A 72 1.05 18.23 -1.47
CA ASP A 72 0.32 17.79 -2.67
C ASP A 72 -0.36 18.93 -3.45
N TYR A 73 -0.01 20.18 -3.15
CA TYR A 73 -0.49 21.39 -3.82
C TYR A 73 0.60 22.46 -3.94
N PRO A 74 0.47 23.41 -4.89
CA PRO A 74 1.39 24.55 -5.08
C PRO A 74 1.82 25.30 -3.81
N ASN A 75 3.10 25.68 -3.72
CA ASN A 75 3.64 26.47 -2.59
C ASN A 75 3.27 27.95 -2.62
N TRP A 76 2.77 28.43 -3.75
CA TRP A 76 2.17 29.75 -3.91
C TRP A 76 0.75 29.62 -4.44
N ASN A 77 -0.06 30.64 -4.21
CA ASN A 77 -1.47 30.66 -4.61
C ASN A 77 -1.64 30.95 -6.12
N VAL A 78 -1.11 30.05 -6.95
CA VAL A 78 -1.23 30.09 -8.42
C VAL A 78 -2.37 29.22 -8.94
N ALA A 79 -2.83 28.26 -8.14
CA ALA A 79 -3.93 27.38 -8.46
C ALA A 79 -4.63 26.90 -7.18
N PRO A 80 -5.93 26.60 -7.22
CA PRO A 80 -6.63 26.02 -6.08
C PRO A 80 -6.14 24.59 -5.79
N GLN A 81 -6.25 24.16 -4.54
CA GLN A 81 -5.70 22.87 -4.09
C GLN A 81 -6.37 21.68 -4.78
N ASP A 82 -7.65 21.79 -5.16
CA ASP A 82 -8.44 20.74 -5.80
C ASP A 82 -8.20 20.63 -7.33
N ASP A 83 -7.89 21.74 -8.02
CA ASP A 83 -7.81 21.80 -9.49
C ASP A 83 -6.48 22.35 -10.06
N TRP A 84 -5.37 22.20 -9.33
CA TRP A 84 -4.07 22.65 -9.84
C TRP A 84 -3.64 21.93 -11.13
N VAL A 85 -4.07 20.69 -11.36
CA VAL A 85 -3.67 19.89 -12.53
C VAL A 85 -4.07 20.58 -13.84
N SER A 86 -5.24 21.23 -13.87
CA SER A 86 -5.75 21.92 -15.07
C SER A 86 -4.84 23.07 -15.48
N VAL A 87 -4.45 23.90 -14.50
CA VAL A 87 -3.54 25.05 -14.72
C VAL A 87 -2.17 24.60 -15.26
N PHE A 88 -1.62 23.52 -14.70
CA PHE A 88 -0.31 23.01 -15.12
C PHE A 88 -0.34 22.32 -16.48
N ARG A 89 -1.47 21.70 -16.84
CA ARG A 89 -1.68 21.13 -18.19
C ARG A 89 -1.85 22.21 -19.26
N GLU A 90 -2.47 23.33 -18.92
CA GLU A 90 -2.55 24.50 -19.80
C GLU A 90 -1.19 25.15 -20.03
N MET A 91 -0.34 25.18 -18.99
CA MET A 91 1.04 25.65 -19.10
C MET A 91 1.86 24.74 -20.02
N ASP A 92 1.83 23.42 -19.78
CA ASP A 92 2.53 22.45 -20.61
C ASP A 92 1.81 21.09 -20.62
N SER A 93 1.19 20.78 -21.76
CA SER A 93 0.43 19.54 -21.96
C SER A 93 1.31 18.29 -22.10
N GLU A 94 2.61 18.45 -22.36
CA GLU A 94 3.54 17.34 -22.53
C GLU A 94 3.96 16.73 -21.19
N ILE A 95 3.71 17.44 -20.07
CA ILE A 95 4.07 17.00 -18.73
C ILE A 95 2.89 16.22 -18.12
N PRO A 96 2.97 14.88 -17.99
CA PRO A 96 1.88 14.04 -17.49
C PRO A 96 1.81 14.09 -15.96
N CYS A 97 1.68 15.29 -15.40
CA CYS A 97 1.54 15.49 -13.96
C CYS A 97 0.14 15.09 -13.48
N THR A 98 0.10 14.46 -12.31
CA THR A 98 -1.10 13.97 -11.63
C THR A 98 -0.91 14.10 -10.12
N PRO A 99 -1.98 14.10 -9.31
CA PRO A 99 -1.84 14.10 -7.85
C PRO A 99 -1.09 12.88 -7.29
N LEU A 100 -1.09 11.75 -8.01
CA LEU A 100 -0.37 10.53 -7.61
C LEU A 100 1.14 10.68 -7.74
N ASN A 101 1.60 11.38 -8.78
CA ASN A 101 3.01 11.38 -9.20
C ASN A 101 3.73 12.72 -9.00
N THR A 102 3.11 13.65 -8.28
CA THR A 102 3.60 15.03 -8.14
C THR A 102 3.56 15.50 -6.70
N LEU A 103 4.63 16.15 -6.24
CA LEU A 103 4.69 16.90 -4.99
C LEU A 103 5.30 18.28 -5.23
N PHE A 104 5.00 19.22 -4.36
CA PHE A 104 5.51 20.58 -4.40
C PHE A 104 6.43 20.83 -3.21
N MET A 105 7.60 21.41 -3.45
CA MET A 105 8.52 21.82 -2.40
C MET A 105 8.03 23.14 -1.77
N HIS A 106 7.64 23.09 -0.50
CA HIS A 106 7.14 24.26 0.26
C HIS A 106 8.20 24.91 1.14
N LEU A 107 9.25 24.16 1.47
CA LEU A 107 10.36 24.69 2.24
C LEU A 107 11.63 23.91 1.90
N PHE A 108 12.73 24.63 1.76
CA PHE A 108 14.07 24.07 1.78
C PHE A 108 15.00 25.00 2.57
N VAL A 109 15.66 24.44 3.56
CA VAL A 109 16.70 25.12 4.34
C VAL A 109 17.91 24.20 4.50
N ALA A 110 19.10 24.77 4.47
CA ALA A 110 20.33 24.02 4.63
C ALA A 110 21.45 24.90 5.18
N VAL A 111 22.44 24.27 5.80
CA VAL A 111 23.74 24.88 6.08
C VAL A 111 24.44 25.16 4.74
N ASP A 112 24.83 26.41 4.50
CA ASP A 112 25.37 26.86 3.20
C ASP A 112 26.47 25.97 2.64
N GLU A 113 27.43 25.61 3.51
CA GLU A 113 28.63 24.87 3.15
C GLU A 113 28.31 23.51 2.49
N TYR A 114 27.20 22.88 2.87
CA TYR A 114 26.77 21.57 2.38
C TYR A 114 25.47 21.61 1.58
N SER A 115 24.93 22.80 1.30
CA SER A 115 23.58 23.00 0.76
C SER A 115 23.29 22.21 -0.52
N VAL A 116 24.23 22.15 -1.47
CA VAL A 116 24.09 21.39 -2.73
C VAL A 116 24.04 19.88 -2.47
N GLY A 117 24.94 19.36 -1.64
CA GLY A 117 24.97 17.94 -1.27
C GLY A 117 23.70 17.53 -0.54
N CYS A 118 23.27 18.34 0.44
CA CYS A 118 22.03 18.14 1.17
C CYS A 118 20.81 18.15 0.26
N CYS A 119 20.73 19.09 -0.69
CA CYS A 119 19.62 19.18 -1.63
C CYS A 119 19.50 17.92 -2.48
N LYS A 120 20.60 17.46 -3.08
CA LYS A 120 20.63 16.25 -3.90
C LYS A 120 20.23 15.01 -3.09
N GLU A 121 20.73 14.89 -1.86
CA GLU A 121 20.43 13.75 -0.98
C GLU A 121 18.95 13.72 -0.56
N ILE A 122 18.39 14.88 -0.21
CA ILE A 122 16.95 15.02 0.09
C ILE A 122 16.11 14.58 -1.11
N ILE A 123 16.40 15.10 -2.29
CA ILE A 123 15.66 14.78 -3.52
C ILE A 123 15.73 13.28 -3.82
N ARG A 124 16.93 12.68 -3.71
CA ARG A 124 17.12 11.23 -3.91
C ARG A 124 16.30 10.42 -2.91
N THR A 125 16.30 10.82 -1.66
CA THR A 125 15.58 10.12 -0.60
C THR A 125 14.07 10.22 -0.76
N VAL A 126 13.55 11.39 -1.15
CA VAL A 126 12.12 11.59 -1.43
C VAL A 126 11.66 10.68 -2.57
N PHE A 127 12.43 10.61 -3.67
CA PHE A 127 12.11 9.70 -4.79
C PHE A 127 12.27 8.21 -4.44
N LYS A 128 13.14 7.85 -3.49
CA LYS A 128 13.23 6.48 -2.95
C LYS A 128 12.02 6.16 -2.07
N ALA A 129 11.59 7.09 -1.23
CA ALA A 129 10.53 6.89 -0.25
C ALA A 129 9.11 6.92 -0.83
N VAL A 130 8.90 7.56 -1.98
CA VAL A 130 7.59 7.64 -2.66
C VAL A 130 7.69 7.03 -4.06
N PRO A 131 7.40 5.72 -4.22
CA PRO A 131 7.59 5.01 -5.48
C PRO A 131 6.79 5.53 -6.67
N ASP A 132 5.63 6.17 -6.45
CA ASP A 132 4.81 6.74 -7.53
C ASP A 132 5.24 8.15 -7.95
N LEU A 133 6.07 8.83 -7.15
CA LEU A 133 6.48 10.21 -7.40
C LEU A 133 7.40 10.28 -8.63
N HIS A 134 7.04 11.10 -9.61
CA HIS A 134 7.84 11.33 -10.82
C HIS A 134 8.38 12.76 -10.90
N PHE A 135 7.62 13.72 -10.35
CA PHE A 135 7.91 15.14 -10.44
C PHE A 135 7.90 15.79 -9.06
N ILE A 136 8.89 16.62 -8.79
CA ILE A 136 8.85 17.59 -7.71
C ILE A 136 8.81 18.97 -8.35
N PHE A 137 7.78 19.75 -8.02
CA PHE A 137 7.60 21.10 -8.51
C PHE A 137 8.07 22.12 -7.48
N LEU A 138 8.56 23.26 -7.97
CA LEU A 138 8.90 24.42 -7.17
C LEU A 138 8.46 25.67 -7.92
N ILE A 139 7.61 26.46 -7.26
CA ILE A 139 7.08 27.70 -7.81
C ILE A 139 7.75 28.85 -7.08
N VAL A 140 8.28 29.82 -7.81
CA VAL A 140 8.97 30.99 -7.23
C VAL A 140 8.55 32.26 -7.95
N PRO A 141 8.55 33.43 -7.30
CA PRO A 141 8.30 34.69 -7.99
C PRO A 141 9.29 34.86 -9.16
N SER A 142 8.79 35.24 -10.34
CA SER A 142 9.59 35.28 -11.58
C SER A 142 10.82 36.20 -11.54
N TYR A 143 10.80 37.22 -10.68
CA TYR A 143 11.93 38.13 -10.48
C TYR A 143 13.04 37.57 -9.57
N MET A 144 12.84 36.40 -8.96
CA MET A 144 13.80 35.75 -8.08
C MET A 144 14.56 34.63 -8.79
N SER A 145 15.84 34.48 -8.47
CA SER A 145 16.62 33.30 -8.87
C SER A 145 16.54 32.21 -7.80
N LEU A 146 16.60 30.95 -8.22
CA LEU A 146 16.63 29.77 -7.34
C LEU A 146 17.88 29.69 -6.43
N GLY A 147 18.88 30.55 -6.67
CA GLY A 147 20.18 30.47 -6.03
C GLY A 147 21.01 29.29 -6.53
N SER A 148 22.25 29.21 -6.08
CA SER A 148 23.24 28.22 -6.56
C SER A 148 22.90 26.77 -6.18
N THR A 149 22.00 26.57 -5.21
CA THR A 149 21.68 25.24 -4.69
C THR A 149 20.54 24.59 -5.47
N LEU A 150 19.36 25.23 -5.49
CA LEU A 150 18.14 24.64 -6.08
C LEU A 150 18.25 24.53 -7.61
N ILE A 151 18.99 25.44 -8.27
CA ILE A 151 19.23 25.37 -9.72
C ILE A 151 19.99 24.11 -10.16
N THR A 152 20.62 23.39 -9.22
CA THR A 152 21.34 22.14 -9.54
C THR A 152 20.43 20.92 -9.72
N VAL A 153 19.17 21.02 -9.29
CA VAL A 153 18.20 19.91 -9.34
C VAL A 153 16.88 20.30 -10.05
N PHE A 154 16.60 21.60 -10.17
CA PHE A 154 15.39 22.14 -10.77
C PHE A 154 15.68 22.85 -12.10
N ASN A 155 14.86 22.55 -13.11
CA ASN A 155 14.86 23.26 -14.40
C ASN A 155 13.57 24.06 -14.55
N GLN A 156 13.66 25.29 -15.07
CA GLN A 156 12.48 26.10 -15.35
C GLN A 156 11.76 25.54 -16.58
N VAL A 157 10.42 25.44 -16.51
CA VAL A 157 9.59 24.92 -17.60
C VAL A 157 8.61 25.95 -18.15
N GLY A 158 8.19 26.92 -17.33
CA GLY A 158 7.21 27.91 -17.74
C GLY A 158 6.93 28.93 -16.67
N ASN A 159 5.98 29.83 -16.94
CA ASN A 159 5.49 30.84 -16.01
C ASN A 159 3.96 30.74 -15.91
N ILE A 160 3.42 31.00 -14.72
CA ILE A 160 1.99 31.00 -14.43
C ILE A 160 1.65 32.30 -13.66
N PRO A 161 0.55 32.99 -13.99
CA PRO A 161 0.10 34.16 -13.24
C PRO A 161 -0.42 33.77 -11.85
N SER A 162 -0.26 34.64 -10.87
CA SER A 162 -0.87 34.44 -9.54
C SER A 162 -2.38 34.67 -9.55
N LEU A 163 -3.12 33.96 -8.70
CA LEU A 163 -4.55 34.21 -8.51
C LEU A 163 -4.83 35.47 -7.66
N THR A 164 -3.84 35.93 -6.88
CA THR A 164 -4.02 37.01 -5.90
C THR A 164 -3.21 38.25 -6.17
N TYR A 165 -2.12 38.15 -6.93
CA TYR A 165 -1.19 39.23 -7.19
C TYR A 165 -0.99 39.43 -8.69
N ASP A 166 -0.67 40.65 -9.11
CA ASP A 166 -0.27 40.97 -10.48
C ASP A 166 1.22 40.65 -10.69
N GLU A 167 1.63 39.45 -10.29
CA GLU A 167 3.00 38.94 -10.39
C GLU A 167 2.99 37.55 -11.05
N ASP A 168 3.90 37.37 -12.01
CA ASP A 168 4.14 36.07 -12.63
C ASP A 168 5.04 35.21 -11.75
N PHE A 169 4.76 33.92 -11.71
CA PHE A 169 5.53 32.92 -11.00
C PHE A 169 6.21 31.97 -11.98
N ALA A 170 7.50 31.74 -11.80
CA ALA A 170 8.28 30.78 -12.55
C ALA A 170 8.11 29.37 -11.96
N VAL A 171 7.74 28.42 -12.82
CA VAL A 171 7.55 27.02 -12.48
C VAL A 171 8.81 26.25 -12.81
N HIS A 172 9.31 25.52 -11.83
CA HIS A 172 10.48 24.66 -11.97
C HIS A 172 10.15 23.21 -11.63
N ILE A 173 10.79 22.29 -12.33
CA ILE A 173 10.58 20.85 -12.18
C ILE A 173 11.90 20.13 -11.92
N CYS A 174 11.86 19.22 -10.96
CA CYS A 174 12.86 18.22 -10.71
C CYS A 174 12.30 16.84 -11.13
N HIS A 175 12.95 16.21 -12.10
CA HIS A 175 12.53 14.92 -12.63
C HIS A 175 13.19 13.77 -11.88
N ARG A 176 12.39 12.73 -11.56
CA ARG A 176 12.91 11.53 -10.89
C ARG A 176 14.04 10.85 -11.65
N HIS A 177 13.93 10.73 -12.97
CA HIS A 177 14.93 9.99 -13.77
C HIS A 177 16.35 10.58 -13.68
N SER A 178 16.47 11.87 -13.37
CA SER A 178 17.76 12.55 -13.19
C SER A 178 18.47 12.19 -11.87
N HIS A 179 17.74 11.62 -10.90
CA HIS A 179 18.25 11.34 -9.56
C HIS A 179 18.12 9.87 -9.14
N TYR A 180 17.08 9.19 -9.65
CA TYR A 180 16.73 7.82 -9.33
C TYR A 180 16.05 7.15 -10.54
N PRO A 181 16.82 6.74 -11.58
CA PRO A 181 16.28 6.21 -12.84
C PRO A 181 15.50 4.89 -12.67
N GLN A 182 14.77 4.51 -13.72
CA GLN A 182 14.13 3.20 -13.81
C GLN A 182 15.20 2.13 -14.05
N LEU A 183 15.01 0.94 -13.50
CA LEU A 183 15.92 -0.18 -13.72
C LEU A 183 15.69 -0.81 -15.09
N HIS A 184 16.77 -1.24 -15.74
CA HIS A 184 16.67 -2.05 -16.95
C HIS A 184 16.42 -3.51 -16.56
N ILE A 185 15.35 -4.12 -17.07
CA ILE A 185 14.97 -5.50 -16.77
C ILE A 185 15.21 -6.38 -18.00
N ARG A 186 15.86 -7.53 -17.81
CA ARG A 186 16.13 -8.51 -18.87
C ARG A 186 16.14 -9.94 -18.33
N LYS A 187 16.13 -10.93 -19.23
CA LYS A 187 16.38 -12.33 -18.86
C LYS A 187 17.79 -12.50 -18.27
N ALA A 188 17.88 -13.34 -17.25
CA ALA A 188 19.12 -13.70 -16.57
C ALA A 188 20.03 -14.53 -17.49
N ARG A 189 21.33 -14.36 -17.32
CA ARG A 189 22.42 -15.11 -17.97
C ARG A 189 23.28 -15.76 -16.90
N VAL A 190 23.98 -16.84 -17.24
CA VAL A 190 24.84 -17.55 -16.29
C VAL A 190 25.94 -16.64 -15.71
N GLU A 191 26.40 -15.66 -16.50
CA GLU A 191 27.36 -14.63 -16.09
C GLU A 191 26.86 -13.77 -14.91
N ASP A 192 25.54 -13.59 -14.76
CA ASP A 192 24.95 -12.78 -13.69
C ASP A 192 25.09 -13.46 -12.31
N HIS A 193 25.49 -14.73 -12.26
CA HIS A 193 25.67 -15.48 -11.02
C HIS A 193 26.59 -14.74 -10.03
N ASP A 194 27.76 -14.31 -10.49
CA ASP A 194 28.79 -13.74 -9.62
C ASP A 194 28.36 -12.39 -9.03
N ASP A 195 27.57 -11.62 -9.77
CA ASP A 195 26.99 -10.35 -9.32
C ASP A 195 25.89 -10.56 -8.26
N LEU A 196 25.12 -11.64 -8.37
CA LEU A 196 23.96 -11.91 -7.53
C LEU A 196 24.32 -12.62 -6.22
N VAL A 197 25.38 -13.44 -6.19
CA VAL A 197 25.80 -14.15 -4.98
C VAL A 197 26.00 -13.22 -3.77
N PRO A 198 26.70 -12.08 -3.87
CA PRO A 198 26.86 -11.14 -2.77
C PRO A 198 25.52 -10.61 -2.23
N ILE A 199 24.55 -10.38 -3.11
CA ILE A 199 23.21 -9.88 -2.75
C ILE A 199 22.48 -10.95 -1.93
N PHE A 200 22.50 -12.22 -2.38
CA PHE A 200 21.89 -13.32 -1.63
C PHE A 200 22.56 -13.56 -0.27
N LEU A 201 23.89 -13.55 -0.21
CA LEU A 201 24.63 -13.76 1.03
C LEU A 201 24.41 -12.66 2.07
N HIS A 202 24.07 -11.44 1.64
CA HIS A 202 23.73 -10.35 2.54
C HIS A 202 22.35 -10.56 3.21
N HIS A 203 21.41 -11.18 2.50
CA HIS A 203 20.03 -11.34 2.97
C HIS A 203 19.77 -12.68 3.66
N ASP A 204 20.42 -13.76 3.26
CA ASP A 204 20.17 -15.08 3.83
C ASP A 204 21.35 -16.05 3.63
N THR A 205 21.99 -16.46 4.73
CA THR A 205 23.04 -17.50 4.72
C THR A 205 22.47 -18.91 4.58
N ILE A 206 21.16 -19.10 4.88
CA ILE A 206 20.50 -20.42 4.91
C ILE A 206 20.32 -20.98 3.50
N LEU A 207 20.12 -20.12 2.49
CA LEU A 207 19.94 -20.55 1.10
C LEU A 207 21.19 -21.25 0.55
N LYS A 208 22.38 -20.75 0.88
CA LYS A 208 23.65 -21.37 0.48
C LYS A 208 23.85 -22.73 1.16
N GLU A 209 23.47 -22.84 2.44
CA GLU A 209 23.57 -24.08 3.20
C GLU A 209 22.57 -25.15 2.73
N THR A 210 21.39 -24.73 2.27
CA THR A 210 20.30 -25.64 1.90
C THR A 210 20.42 -26.16 0.46
N TYR A 211 20.92 -25.33 -0.47
CA TYR A 211 20.88 -25.62 -1.91
C TYR A 211 22.24 -25.65 -2.60
N GLY A 212 23.31 -25.40 -1.86
CA GLY A 212 24.68 -25.44 -2.37
C GLY A 212 25.08 -24.16 -3.09
N GLU A 213 26.36 -24.08 -3.49
CA GLU A 213 26.94 -22.84 -4.05
C GLU A 213 26.47 -22.53 -5.48
N TYR A 214 25.86 -23.48 -6.18
CA TYR A 214 25.50 -23.38 -7.60
C TYR A 214 24.00 -23.30 -7.88
N PHE A 215 23.16 -23.20 -6.86
CA PHE A 215 21.69 -23.25 -7.02
C PHE A 215 21.16 -22.18 -8.00
N LEU A 216 21.78 -21.00 -8.00
CA LEU A 216 21.35 -19.88 -8.84
C LEU A 216 21.70 -20.13 -10.30
N ALA A 217 22.87 -20.72 -10.57
CA ALA A 217 23.26 -21.11 -11.93
C ALA A 217 22.31 -22.18 -12.48
N GLU A 218 21.96 -23.19 -11.68
CA GLU A 218 20.99 -24.22 -12.07
C GLU A 218 19.61 -23.62 -12.39
N LEU A 219 19.15 -22.65 -11.59
CA LEU A 219 17.86 -21.96 -11.81
C LEU A 219 17.87 -21.10 -13.08
N ILE A 220 19.01 -20.46 -13.39
CA ILE A 220 19.19 -19.68 -14.62
C ILE A 220 19.31 -20.58 -15.85
N GLU A 221 19.95 -21.75 -15.73
CA GLU A 221 20.09 -22.73 -16.82
C GLU A 221 18.78 -23.47 -17.10
N ALA A 222 17.96 -23.72 -16.08
CA ALA A 222 16.67 -24.42 -16.19
C ALA A 222 15.51 -23.56 -16.74
N GLN A 223 15.80 -22.44 -17.40
CA GLN A 223 14.77 -21.61 -18.03
C GLN A 223 14.12 -22.33 -19.22
N ASP A 224 12.79 -22.36 -19.24
CA ASP A 224 11.98 -22.97 -20.30
C ASP A 224 10.77 -22.07 -20.65
N GLU A 225 9.71 -22.62 -21.24
CA GLU A 225 8.48 -21.87 -21.55
C GLU A 225 7.64 -21.52 -20.31
N GLU A 226 7.82 -22.26 -19.20
CA GLU A 226 7.04 -22.13 -17.97
C GLU A 226 7.83 -21.45 -16.85
N ASN A 227 9.17 -21.55 -16.87
CA ASN A 227 10.10 -21.07 -15.87
C ASN A 227 11.01 -20.00 -16.47
N HIS A 228 11.08 -18.83 -15.85
CA HIS A 228 11.92 -17.74 -16.30
C HIS A 228 12.71 -17.13 -15.15
N ALA A 229 13.98 -16.82 -15.42
CA ALA A 229 14.87 -16.13 -14.52
C ALA A 229 15.18 -14.74 -15.09
N ILE A 230 15.01 -13.71 -14.28
CA ILE A 230 15.01 -12.30 -14.72
C ILE A 230 15.92 -11.52 -13.79
N VAL A 231 16.69 -10.59 -14.34
CA VAL A 231 17.55 -9.69 -13.57
C VAL A 231 17.21 -8.23 -13.87
N CYS A 232 17.49 -7.37 -12.89
CA CYS A 232 17.60 -5.94 -13.12
C CYS A 232 19.08 -5.53 -13.15
N GLU A 233 19.47 -4.70 -14.12
CA GLU A 233 20.87 -4.27 -14.28
C GLU A 233 21.04 -2.75 -14.17
N VAL A 234 22.19 -2.35 -13.61
CA VAL A 234 22.66 -0.97 -13.54
C VAL A 234 24.10 -0.96 -14.01
N GLU A 235 24.40 -0.16 -15.04
CA GLU A 235 25.75 -0.05 -15.62
C GLU A 235 26.38 -1.41 -16.03
N GLY A 236 25.54 -2.36 -16.42
CA GLY A 236 25.96 -3.70 -16.87
C GLY A 236 26.14 -4.73 -15.74
N VAL A 237 25.88 -4.37 -14.48
CA VAL A 237 25.96 -5.26 -13.31
C VAL A 237 24.55 -5.66 -12.87
N ALA A 238 24.33 -6.94 -12.57
CA ALA A 238 23.04 -7.41 -12.05
C ALA A 238 22.87 -6.98 -10.58
N VAL A 239 21.82 -6.21 -10.29
CA VAL A 239 21.54 -5.67 -8.93
C VAL A 239 20.27 -6.25 -8.31
N GLY A 240 19.65 -7.24 -8.95
CA GLY A 240 18.50 -7.96 -8.43
C GLY A 240 18.05 -9.08 -9.36
N PHE A 241 17.31 -10.02 -8.81
CA PHE A 241 16.91 -11.27 -9.44
C PHE A 241 15.48 -11.65 -9.09
N MET A 242 14.76 -12.21 -10.05
CA MET A 242 13.42 -12.77 -9.87
C MET A 242 13.26 -14.06 -10.68
N SER A 243 12.89 -15.15 -10.02
CA SER A 243 12.49 -16.41 -10.65
C SER A 243 10.99 -16.58 -10.60
N VAL A 244 10.38 -16.88 -11.74
CA VAL A 244 8.93 -17.03 -11.91
C VAL A 244 8.57 -18.32 -12.61
N CYS A 245 7.43 -18.90 -12.24
CA CYS A 245 6.93 -20.16 -12.76
C CYS A 245 5.42 -20.11 -13.04
N SER A 246 4.98 -20.58 -14.21
CA SER A 246 3.56 -20.65 -14.58
C SER A 246 2.80 -21.79 -13.90
N ARG A 247 3.49 -22.80 -13.35
CA ARG A 247 2.88 -23.96 -12.70
C ARG A 247 2.49 -23.65 -11.25
N VAL A 248 1.21 -23.37 -11.02
CA VAL A 248 0.63 -23.12 -9.69
C VAL A 248 -0.33 -24.24 -9.31
N ASN A 249 -0.22 -24.77 -8.09
CA ASN A 249 -1.16 -25.77 -7.56
C ASN A 249 -2.49 -25.10 -7.13
N MET A 250 -3.37 -24.89 -8.11
CA MET A 250 -4.66 -24.22 -7.88
C MET A 250 -5.59 -24.97 -6.93
N GLN A 251 -5.58 -26.30 -6.96
CA GLN A 251 -6.43 -27.13 -6.09
C GLN A 251 -6.14 -26.83 -4.62
N LEU A 252 -4.86 -26.84 -4.26
CA LEU A 252 -4.46 -26.52 -2.90
C LEU A 252 -4.80 -25.08 -2.51
N LEU A 253 -4.58 -24.11 -3.42
CA LEU A 253 -4.92 -22.72 -3.12
C LEU A 253 -6.42 -22.54 -2.87
N HIS A 254 -7.29 -23.20 -3.64
CA HIS A 254 -8.74 -23.22 -3.42
C HIS A 254 -9.14 -23.92 -2.11
N GLU A 255 -8.34 -24.88 -1.64
CA GLU A 255 -8.60 -25.57 -0.37
C GLU A 255 -8.17 -24.76 0.86
N CYS A 256 -7.13 -23.94 0.72
CA CYS A 256 -6.48 -23.25 1.84
C CYS A 256 -6.90 -21.79 1.99
N PHE A 257 -7.27 -21.10 0.91
CA PHE A 257 -7.43 -19.64 0.90
C PHE A 257 -8.75 -19.16 0.31
N ASP A 258 -9.29 -18.06 0.85
CA ASP A 258 -10.47 -17.39 0.33
C ASP A 258 -10.14 -16.54 -0.91
N LEU A 259 -10.22 -17.18 -2.08
CA LEU A 259 -9.94 -16.57 -3.38
C LEU A 259 -11.18 -15.99 -4.08
N ARG A 260 -12.33 -15.92 -3.40
CA ARG A 260 -13.57 -15.32 -3.94
C ARG A 260 -13.36 -13.92 -4.52
N PRO A 261 -12.61 -13.00 -3.85
CA PRO A 261 -12.44 -11.64 -4.38
C PRO A 261 -11.68 -11.57 -5.72
N PHE A 262 -11.01 -12.65 -6.11
CA PHE A 262 -10.22 -12.75 -7.34
C PHE A 262 -10.73 -13.87 -8.26
N HIS A 263 -11.99 -14.29 -8.09
CA HIS A 263 -12.61 -15.36 -8.89
C HIS A 263 -11.77 -16.65 -8.93
N GLY A 264 -11.18 -17.03 -7.81
CA GLY A 264 -10.35 -18.24 -7.73
C GLY A 264 -9.05 -18.17 -8.54
N LEU A 265 -8.62 -16.98 -9.00
CA LEU A 265 -7.52 -16.79 -9.97
C LEU A 265 -7.76 -17.47 -11.33
N CYS A 266 -9.03 -17.69 -11.68
CA CYS A 266 -9.46 -18.31 -12.93
C CYS A 266 -10.23 -17.32 -13.81
N THR A 267 -10.33 -17.60 -15.10
CA THR A 267 -11.29 -16.89 -15.98
C THR A 267 -12.74 -17.25 -15.58
N PRO A 268 -13.69 -16.32 -15.58
CA PRO A 268 -15.10 -16.65 -15.38
C PRO A 268 -15.62 -17.67 -16.38
N HIS A 269 -16.37 -18.67 -15.90
CA HIS A 269 -16.96 -19.73 -16.71
C HIS A 269 -18.46 -19.92 -16.34
N PRO A 270 -19.35 -20.19 -17.32
CA PRO A 270 -20.79 -20.36 -17.04
C PRO A 270 -21.12 -21.49 -16.06
N ASP A 271 -20.27 -22.52 -15.99
CA ASP A 271 -20.43 -23.65 -15.08
C ASP A 271 -19.79 -23.42 -13.68
N ASP A 272 -19.41 -22.19 -13.36
CA ASP A 272 -18.88 -21.85 -12.03
C ASP A 272 -19.99 -21.94 -10.97
N VAL A 273 -19.67 -22.55 -9.83
CA VAL A 273 -20.58 -22.65 -8.69
C VAL A 273 -20.09 -21.69 -7.61
N LEU A 274 -20.62 -20.47 -7.60
CA LEU A 274 -20.18 -19.36 -6.74
C LEU A 274 -21.05 -19.15 -5.49
N GLU A 275 -22.28 -19.67 -5.54
CA GLU A 275 -23.23 -19.57 -4.44
C GLU A 275 -23.60 -20.97 -3.93
N PRO A 276 -23.86 -21.12 -2.62
CA PRO A 276 -24.39 -22.37 -2.10
C PRO A 276 -25.73 -22.69 -2.78
N PRO A 277 -26.00 -23.96 -3.13
CA PRO A 277 -27.30 -24.35 -3.63
C PRO A 277 -28.38 -23.92 -2.63
N GLN A 278 -29.38 -23.16 -3.07
CA GLN A 278 -30.54 -22.86 -2.23
C GLN A 278 -31.25 -24.19 -1.93
N GLU A 279 -31.33 -24.56 -0.65
CA GLU A 279 -32.07 -25.76 -0.24
C GLU A 279 -33.55 -25.59 -0.61
N LEU A 280 -33.97 -26.27 -1.69
CA LEU A 280 -35.37 -26.56 -1.93
C LEU A 280 -35.85 -27.45 -0.79
N SER A 281 -36.77 -26.93 0.03
CA SER A 281 -37.41 -27.68 1.10
C SER A 281 -38.25 -28.83 0.53
N VAL A 282 -37.63 -29.99 0.33
CA VAL A 282 -38.33 -31.23 -0.02
C VAL A 282 -38.31 -32.15 1.18
N GLN A 283 -39.51 -32.43 1.67
CA GLN A 283 -39.79 -33.34 2.78
C GLN A 283 -39.19 -34.74 2.54
N GLY A 284 -38.32 -35.14 3.47
CA GLY A 284 -38.21 -36.48 4.03
C GLY A 284 -38.16 -37.68 3.08
N SER A 285 -36.97 -38.26 2.94
CA SER A 285 -36.80 -39.69 3.22
C SER A 285 -35.36 -39.99 3.63
N SER A 286 -35.24 -40.66 4.77
CA SER A 286 -33.99 -41.09 5.38
C SER A 286 -33.27 -42.13 4.51
N GLY A 287 -32.06 -41.81 4.07
CA GLY A 287 -31.13 -42.75 3.46
C GLY A 287 -29.72 -42.42 3.92
N THR A 288 -29.27 -43.03 5.01
CA THR A 288 -27.91 -42.88 5.53
C THR A 288 -26.94 -43.55 4.55
N VAL A 289 -26.21 -42.77 3.76
CA VAL A 289 -25.04 -43.24 3.02
C VAL A 289 -23.81 -42.68 3.74
N ALA A 290 -23.13 -43.55 4.48
CA ALA A 290 -21.86 -43.25 5.10
C ALA A 290 -20.77 -43.17 4.01
N ILE A 291 -20.35 -41.96 3.64
CA ILE A 291 -19.12 -41.77 2.89
C ILE A 291 -17.97 -41.79 3.91
N LYS A 292 -17.29 -42.94 3.99
CA LYS A 292 -15.98 -43.04 4.64
C LYS A 292 -14.96 -42.27 3.81
N GLY A 293 -14.75 -41.00 4.14
CA GLY A 293 -13.59 -40.24 3.70
C GLY A 293 -12.37 -40.67 4.51
N ALA A 294 -11.52 -41.51 3.94
CA ALA A 294 -10.21 -41.80 4.50
C ALA A 294 -9.35 -40.54 4.40
N CYS A 295 -9.02 -39.93 5.53
CA CYS A 295 -7.95 -38.94 5.59
C CYS A 295 -6.63 -39.71 5.53
N GLN A 296 -6.08 -39.90 4.33
CA GLN A 296 -4.71 -40.35 4.17
C GLN A 296 -3.79 -39.16 4.47
N GLU A 297 -2.83 -39.35 5.38
CA GLU A 297 -1.70 -38.44 5.58
C GLU A 297 -0.96 -38.24 4.25
N PHE A 298 -1.30 -37.16 3.55
CA PHE A 298 -0.49 -36.65 2.45
C PHE A 298 0.58 -35.73 3.04
N LYS A 299 1.78 -36.28 3.27
CA LYS A 299 3.01 -35.47 3.25
C LYS A 299 3.25 -35.07 1.80
N LEU A 300 2.83 -33.87 1.43
CA LEU A 300 3.16 -33.30 0.12
C LEU A 300 3.67 -31.87 0.28
N TYR A 301 4.87 -31.69 -0.27
CA TYR A 301 5.71 -30.50 -0.27
C TYR A 301 5.01 -29.33 -0.96
N MET A 302 4.51 -28.41 -0.14
CA MET A 302 4.20 -27.04 -0.55
C MET A 302 5.49 -26.24 -0.56
N LEU A 303 5.94 -25.88 -1.75
CA LEU A 303 7.26 -25.34 -1.95
C LEU A 303 7.20 -24.01 -2.69
N CYS A 304 6.66 -23.01 -2.03
CA CYS A 304 6.92 -21.64 -2.37
C CYS A 304 7.73 -21.07 -1.18
N CYS A 305 8.95 -20.62 -1.51
CA CYS A 305 10.17 -20.62 -0.69
C CYS A 305 10.65 -22.01 -0.21
N ALA A 306 11.14 -22.88 -1.13
CA ALA A 306 12.20 -23.88 -0.87
C ALA A 306 12.52 -24.88 -2.03
N LEU A 307 12.77 -24.48 -3.29
CA LEU A 307 13.53 -25.26 -4.34
C LEU A 307 13.35 -26.81 -4.48
N VAL A 308 12.85 -27.28 -5.64
CA VAL A 308 12.88 -28.71 -6.03
C VAL A 308 13.83 -28.95 -7.20
N GLY A 309 14.78 -29.85 -6.99
CA GLY A 309 15.53 -30.63 -7.98
C GLY A 309 15.90 -32.01 -7.40
N PRO A 310 15.94 -33.10 -8.19
CA PRO A 310 15.63 -34.46 -7.73
C PRO A 310 16.82 -35.16 -7.04
N ARG A 311 16.56 -35.93 -5.97
CA ARG A 311 17.55 -36.89 -5.44
C ARG A 311 17.14 -38.34 -5.69
N ARG A 312 18.10 -39.07 -6.27
CA ARG A 312 18.11 -40.52 -6.48
C ARG A 312 17.92 -41.28 -5.17
N ALA A 313 17.21 -42.40 -5.26
CA ALA A 313 17.01 -43.39 -4.23
C ALA A 313 18.32 -43.88 -3.61
N GLN A 314 18.32 -44.06 -2.29
CA GLN A 314 18.96 -45.17 -1.58
C GLN A 314 18.44 -45.27 -0.13
N ASP A 315 18.17 -46.51 0.27
CA ASP A 315 17.54 -46.98 1.50
C ASP A 315 18.38 -46.74 2.77
N THR A 316 17.73 -46.58 3.94
CA THR A 316 17.93 -47.46 5.13
C THR A 316 16.98 -47.15 6.30
N GLU A 317 16.56 -48.21 6.98
CA GLU A 317 15.63 -48.32 8.11
C GLU A 317 16.19 -47.80 9.47
N LYS A 318 15.32 -47.35 10.41
CA LYS A 318 15.02 -48.01 11.72
C LYS A 318 14.25 -47.15 12.76
N LEU A 319 13.09 -47.70 13.15
CA LEU A 319 12.39 -47.83 14.46
C LEU A 319 12.70 -46.96 15.72
N SER A 320 11.62 -46.42 16.34
CA SER A 320 11.09 -46.63 17.75
C SER A 320 10.41 -45.34 18.27
N GLN A 321 9.09 -45.20 18.50
CA GLN A 321 8.12 -45.73 19.52
C GLN A 321 8.12 -44.99 20.89
N GLU A 322 6.91 -44.82 21.47
CA GLU A 322 6.50 -44.29 22.81
C GLU A 322 6.20 -42.76 22.89
N ASP A 323 5.16 -42.22 23.52
CA ASP A 323 4.02 -42.77 24.30
C ASP A 323 2.88 -41.73 24.42
N SER A 324 1.65 -42.21 24.59
CA SER A 324 0.40 -41.46 24.78
C SER A 324 0.03 -41.28 26.26
N VAL A 325 -0.52 -40.12 26.65
CA VAL A 325 -1.31 -39.98 27.89
C VAL A 325 -2.59 -39.18 27.62
N ASP A 326 -3.70 -39.84 27.95
CA ASP A 326 -5.09 -39.41 27.84
C ASP A 326 -5.53 -38.69 29.13
N TYR A 327 -6.33 -37.62 29.02
CA TYR A 327 -7.14 -37.10 30.12
C TYR A 327 -8.51 -36.64 29.59
N THR A 328 -9.50 -37.42 29.96
CA THR A 328 -10.95 -37.24 29.83
C THR A 328 -11.45 -35.94 30.46
N ASP A 329 -12.40 -35.26 29.82
CA ASP A 329 -13.21 -34.23 30.48
C ASP A 329 -14.72 -34.33 30.18
N TYR A 330 -15.48 -33.96 31.21
CA TYR A 330 -16.87 -34.31 31.52
C TYR A 330 -17.94 -33.74 30.56
N CYS A 331 -18.93 -34.56 30.20
CA CYS A 331 -20.17 -34.10 29.54
C CYS A 331 -21.19 -33.57 30.58
N ILE A 332 -21.73 -32.37 30.36
CA ILE A 332 -22.97 -31.91 30.98
C ILE A 332 -23.93 -31.50 29.86
N SER A 333 -25.01 -32.27 29.74
CA SER A 333 -26.16 -32.01 28.87
C SER A 333 -27.05 -30.92 29.47
N ASN A 334 -27.41 -29.90 28.68
CA ASN A 334 -28.61 -29.11 28.92
C ASN A 334 -29.32 -28.81 27.60
N THR A 335 -30.43 -29.52 27.38
CA THR A 335 -31.48 -29.21 26.43
C THR A 335 -32.31 -28.01 26.90
N SER A 336 -32.33 -26.93 26.12
CA SER A 336 -33.46 -26.00 26.08
C SER A 336 -33.53 -25.33 24.71
N SER A 337 -34.56 -25.70 23.97
CA SER A 337 -34.94 -25.24 22.64
C SER A 337 -35.61 -23.87 22.66
N ALA A 338 -35.07 -22.92 21.90
CA ALA A 338 -35.80 -21.88 21.14
C ALA A 338 -34.79 -20.97 20.41
N SER A 339 -34.44 -21.31 19.17
CA SER A 339 -33.66 -20.43 18.28
C SER A 339 -34.39 -20.27 16.96
N ILE A 340 -34.86 -19.04 16.75
CA ILE A 340 -35.27 -18.51 15.44
C ILE A 340 -34.02 -18.49 14.56
N SER A 341 -34.08 -19.17 13.42
CA SER A 341 -32.97 -19.35 12.48
C SER A 341 -32.53 -18.01 11.86
N LEU A 342 -31.37 -17.52 12.27
CA LEU A 342 -30.50 -16.73 11.39
C LEU A 342 -29.90 -17.69 10.34
N PRO A 343 -29.58 -17.23 9.11
CA PRO A 343 -28.81 -18.06 8.19
C PRO A 343 -27.48 -18.39 8.88
N GLU A 344 -27.20 -19.68 9.06
CA GLU A 344 -25.90 -20.16 9.50
C GLU A 344 -24.83 -19.52 8.60
N GLU A 345 -23.75 -19.01 9.20
CA GLU A 345 -22.56 -18.69 8.43
C GLU A 345 -22.23 -19.92 7.57
N THR A 346 -22.16 -19.74 6.26
CA THR A 346 -21.84 -20.78 5.27
C THR A 346 -20.38 -21.20 5.39
N SER A 347 -19.98 -21.71 6.55
CA SER A 347 -18.60 -22.02 6.94
C SER A 347 -17.98 -23.18 6.14
N ASN A 348 -18.78 -23.89 5.32
CA ASN A 348 -18.35 -25.03 4.53
C ASN A 348 -18.49 -24.86 3.02
N PHE A 349 -19.11 -23.79 2.52
CA PHE A 349 -19.27 -23.63 1.07
C PHE A 349 -17.97 -23.13 0.43
N ARG A 350 -17.38 -23.97 -0.41
CA ARG A 350 -16.20 -23.64 -1.23
C ARG A 350 -16.66 -23.48 -2.68
N PRO A 351 -16.48 -22.29 -3.28
CA PRO A 351 -16.78 -22.10 -4.69
C PRO A 351 -15.99 -23.06 -5.57
N ILE A 352 -16.61 -23.51 -6.66
CA ILE A 352 -15.96 -24.37 -7.65
C ILE A 352 -15.79 -23.56 -8.93
N TYR A 353 -14.52 -23.36 -9.30
CA TYR A 353 -14.13 -22.65 -10.52
C TYR A 353 -13.81 -23.65 -11.63
N LYS A 354 -14.44 -23.49 -12.79
CA LYS A 354 -14.25 -24.35 -13.98
C LYS A 354 -13.44 -23.68 -15.08
N GLY A 355 -13.20 -22.37 -14.97
CA GLY A 355 -12.36 -21.64 -15.92
C GLY A 355 -10.88 -22.01 -15.87
N ALA A 356 -10.14 -21.57 -16.88
CA ALA A 356 -8.71 -21.81 -16.99
C ALA A 356 -7.93 -20.99 -15.94
N PRO A 357 -6.83 -21.55 -15.38
CA PRO A 357 -6.00 -20.85 -14.40
C PRO A 357 -5.20 -19.72 -15.06
N THR A 358 -5.25 -18.54 -14.44
CA THR A 358 -4.63 -17.31 -14.95
C THR A 358 -3.53 -16.77 -14.04
N ALA A 359 -2.95 -17.63 -13.20
CA ALA A 359 -1.90 -17.28 -12.26
C ALA A 359 -0.53 -17.88 -12.64
N PHE A 360 0.53 -17.15 -12.31
CA PHE A 360 1.91 -17.67 -12.17
C PHE A 360 2.42 -17.29 -10.77
N CYS A 361 3.53 -17.89 -10.32
CA CYS A 361 4.12 -17.59 -9.02
C CYS A 361 5.57 -17.07 -9.10
N ILE A 362 5.95 -16.27 -8.11
CA ILE A 362 7.34 -15.90 -7.83
C ILE A 362 7.91 -16.98 -6.90
N GLN A 363 8.98 -17.64 -7.34
CA GLN A 363 9.68 -18.67 -6.57
C GLN A 363 10.80 -18.11 -5.72
N LEU A 364 11.53 -17.13 -6.28
CA LEU A 364 12.68 -16.50 -5.64
C LEU A 364 12.76 -15.03 -6.06
N PHE A 365 13.08 -14.16 -5.12
CA PHE A 365 13.23 -12.73 -5.35
C PHE A 365 14.34 -12.17 -4.46
N CYS A 366 15.25 -11.38 -5.05
CA CYS A 366 16.21 -10.56 -4.31
C CYS A 366 16.49 -9.27 -5.08
N ILE A 367 16.87 -8.21 -4.37
CA ILE A 367 17.27 -6.94 -4.97
C ILE A 367 18.19 -6.22 -3.97
N ASP A 368 19.20 -5.54 -4.48
CA ASP A 368 20.05 -4.68 -3.66
C ASP A 368 19.21 -3.59 -2.96
N GLU A 369 19.47 -3.36 -1.67
CA GLU A 369 18.74 -2.41 -0.81
C GLU A 369 18.71 -0.97 -1.39
N LYS A 370 19.74 -0.58 -2.16
CA LYS A 370 19.78 0.72 -2.84
C LYS A 370 18.69 0.86 -3.89
N HIS A 371 18.28 -0.26 -4.49
CA HIS A 371 17.36 -0.35 -5.62
C HIS A 371 15.99 -0.94 -5.25
N GLU A 372 15.78 -1.37 -4.01
CA GLU A 372 14.54 -1.99 -3.53
C GLU A 372 13.26 -1.20 -3.89
N ALA A 373 13.32 0.13 -3.84
CA ALA A 373 12.20 1.01 -4.20
C ALA A 373 11.78 0.95 -5.69
N ARG A 374 12.57 0.26 -6.54
CA ARG A 374 12.30 -0.01 -7.97
C ARG A 374 11.92 -1.47 -8.24
N SER A 375 11.69 -2.28 -7.20
CA SER A 375 11.30 -3.69 -7.35
C SER A 375 10.04 -3.90 -8.22
N LEU A 376 9.11 -2.94 -8.26
CA LEU A 376 7.92 -3.03 -9.12
C LEU A 376 8.26 -2.99 -10.63
N ASP A 377 9.45 -2.48 -11.01
CA ASP A 377 9.88 -2.41 -12.41
C ASP A 377 9.96 -3.82 -13.05
N PHE A 378 10.23 -4.87 -12.25
CA PHE A 378 10.20 -6.27 -12.70
C PHE A 378 8.84 -6.69 -13.26
N MET A 379 7.75 -6.24 -12.64
CA MET A 379 6.41 -6.79 -12.91
C MET A 379 5.96 -6.52 -14.34
N ASN A 380 6.27 -5.36 -14.91
CA ASN A 380 5.95 -5.06 -16.31
C ASN A 380 6.60 -6.06 -17.28
N PHE A 381 7.86 -6.43 -17.02
CA PHE A 381 8.58 -7.39 -17.84
C PHE A 381 8.02 -8.81 -17.64
N VAL A 382 7.79 -9.22 -16.39
CA VAL A 382 7.26 -10.55 -16.04
C VAL A 382 5.90 -10.81 -16.69
N PHE A 383 4.95 -9.87 -16.61
CA PHE A 383 3.64 -10.02 -17.27
C PHE A 383 3.73 -10.01 -18.81
N SER A 384 4.83 -9.52 -19.38
CA SER A 384 5.05 -9.62 -20.84
C SER A 384 5.52 -11.02 -21.26
N LEU A 385 6.14 -11.78 -20.34
CA LEU A 385 6.52 -13.18 -20.57
C LEU A 385 5.32 -14.14 -20.51
N PHE A 386 4.28 -13.80 -19.75
CA PHE A 386 3.06 -14.60 -19.61
C PHE A 386 1.80 -13.81 -20.04
N PRO A 387 1.56 -13.62 -21.35
CA PRO A 387 0.46 -12.76 -21.84
C PRO A 387 -0.94 -13.25 -21.45
N ASP A 388 -1.12 -14.56 -21.24
CA ASP A 388 -2.37 -15.23 -20.90
C ASP A 388 -2.65 -15.25 -19.37
N LYS A 389 -1.69 -14.80 -18.56
CA LYS A 389 -1.82 -14.76 -17.10
C LYS A 389 -2.11 -13.34 -16.62
N ASN A 390 -3.05 -13.24 -15.68
CA ASN A 390 -3.50 -11.98 -15.09
C ASN A 390 -3.08 -11.83 -13.63
N PHE A 391 -2.69 -12.92 -12.97
CA PHE A 391 -2.31 -12.92 -11.56
C PHE A 391 -0.87 -13.40 -11.35
N CYS A 392 -0.17 -12.70 -10.45
CA CYS A 392 1.10 -13.10 -9.89
C CYS A 392 0.88 -13.46 -8.42
N VAL A 393 1.41 -14.59 -8.00
CA VAL A 393 1.26 -15.11 -6.64
C VAL A 393 2.64 -15.25 -5.99
N ILE A 394 2.74 -14.97 -4.70
CA ILE A 394 3.92 -15.27 -3.91
C ILE A 394 3.45 -15.76 -2.54
N SER A 395 4.07 -16.82 -2.03
CA SER A 395 3.86 -17.23 -0.64
C SER A 395 5.11 -16.94 0.17
N LEU A 396 4.90 -16.51 1.40
CA LEU A 396 5.95 -16.13 2.33
C LEU A 396 5.64 -16.73 3.71
N PRO A 397 6.67 -17.11 4.49
CA PRO A 397 6.48 -17.48 5.90
C PRO A 397 5.81 -16.35 6.71
N HIS A 398 4.98 -16.69 7.70
CA HIS A 398 4.19 -15.72 8.48
C HIS A 398 4.98 -14.59 9.17
N LEU A 399 6.25 -14.85 9.49
CA LEU A 399 7.12 -13.90 10.20
C LEU A 399 7.99 -13.07 9.25
N THR A 400 7.80 -13.20 7.94
CA THR A 400 8.56 -12.45 6.95
C THR A 400 8.15 -10.97 7.01
N PRO A 401 9.10 -10.04 7.18
CA PRO A 401 8.79 -8.61 7.16
C PRO A 401 8.34 -8.17 5.77
N GLU A 402 7.40 -7.22 5.70
CA GLU A 402 6.97 -6.65 4.41
C GLU A 402 8.09 -5.83 3.77
N PHE A 403 8.51 -6.22 2.57
CA PHE A 403 9.47 -5.51 1.70
C PHE A 403 8.74 -4.70 0.62
N VAL A 404 9.42 -3.79 -0.08
CA VAL A 404 8.73 -2.82 -0.96
C VAL A 404 7.82 -3.47 -2.02
N LEU A 405 8.25 -4.58 -2.64
CA LEU A 405 7.45 -5.25 -3.66
C LEU A 405 6.13 -5.78 -3.08
N ILE A 406 6.16 -6.42 -1.91
CA ILE A 406 4.99 -7.08 -1.32
C ILE A 406 3.91 -6.09 -0.88
N GLN A 407 4.29 -4.83 -0.60
CA GLN A 407 3.33 -3.77 -0.26
C GLN A 407 2.34 -3.46 -1.40
N ASN A 408 2.65 -3.89 -2.63
CA ASN A 408 1.74 -3.76 -3.77
C ASN A 408 0.77 -4.94 -3.90
N PHE A 409 1.03 -6.06 -3.21
CA PHE A 409 0.24 -7.29 -3.27
C PHE A 409 -0.86 -7.29 -2.21
N VAL A 410 -1.92 -8.04 -2.49
CA VAL A 410 -3.02 -8.29 -1.55
C VAL A 410 -2.76 -9.58 -0.79
N LYS A 411 -2.68 -9.49 0.54
CA LYS A 411 -2.63 -10.65 1.43
C LYS A 411 -3.99 -11.34 1.47
N ILE A 412 -4.03 -12.62 1.09
CA ILE A 412 -5.26 -13.42 1.07
C ILE A 412 -5.55 -13.98 2.46
N VAL A 413 -6.84 -14.06 2.78
CA VAL A 413 -7.30 -14.63 4.05
C VAL A 413 -7.32 -16.16 3.93
N PRO A 414 -6.59 -16.90 4.78
CA PRO A 414 -6.70 -18.36 4.83
C PRO A 414 -8.05 -18.78 5.43
N PHE A 415 -8.55 -19.95 5.03
CA PHE A 415 -9.70 -20.56 5.70
C PHE A 415 -9.31 -21.05 7.11
N ASN A 416 -10.30 -21.16 8.00
CA ASN A 416 -10.10 -21.58 9.39
C ASN A 416 -9.47 -22.98 9.53
N ASN A 417 -9.59 -23.82 8.50
CA ASN A 417 -9.03 -25.17 8.46
C ASN A 417 -7.71 -25.26 7.68
N CYS A 418 -7.12 -24.13 7.28
CA CYS A 418 -5.82 -24.11 6.63
C CYS A 418 -4.73 -24.51 7.63
N THR A 419 -3.91 -25.50 7.25
CA THR A 419 -2.77 -25.98 8.04
C THR A 419 -1.43 -25.46 7.54
N LEU A 420 -1.44 -24.55 6.56
CA LEU A 420 -0.21 -23.99 5.98
C LEU A 420 0.31 -22.85 6.85
N ASP A 421 1.61 -22.91 7.18
CA ASP A 421 2.33 -21.86 7.92
C ASP A 421 2.82 -20.70 7.02
N GLN A 422 2.14 -20.49 5.88
CA GLN A 422 2.51 -19.50 4.88
C GLN A 422 1.37 -18.54 4.58
N ASP A 423 1.73 -17.28 4.39
CA ASP A 423 0.85 -16.24 3.89
C ASP A 423 0.89 -16.18 2.37
N LEU A 424 -0.27 -16.11 1.74
CA LEU A 424 -0.43 -15.96 0.30
C LEU A 424 -0.66 -14.51 -0.07
N TYR A 425 0.09 -14.02 -1.05
CA TYR A 425 -0.03 -12.69 -1.60
C TYR A 425 -0.32 -12.76 -3.10
N VAL A 426 -1.28 -11.95 -3.55
CA VAL A 426 -1.74 -11.92 -4.95
C VAL A 426 -1.61 -10.51 -5.51
N PHE A 427 -1.10 -10.41 -6.73
CA PHE A 427 -1.03 -9.18 -7.51
C PHE A 427 -1.69 -9.39 -8.87
N HIS A 428 -2.58 -8.49 -9.27
CA HIS A 428 -3.25 -8.55 -10.56
C HIS A 428 -2.60 -7.58 -11.56
N ARG A 429 -2.54 -7.97 -12.83
CA ARG A 429 -1.92 -7.19 -13.91
C ARG A 429 -2.44 -5.75 -14.01
N ALA A 430 -3.74 -5.54 -13.80
CA ALA A 430 -4.33 -4.19 -13.81
C ALA A 430 -3.84 -3.31 -12.65
N GLY A 431 -3.24 -3.87 -11.60
CA GLY A 431 -2.58 -3.10 -10.55
C GLY A 431 -1.35 -2.34 -11.03
N LEU A 432 -0.83 -2.60 -12.24
CA LEU A 432 0.24 -1.80 -12.86
C LEU A 432 -0.28 -0.50 -13.49
N LEU A 433 -1.59 -0.33 -13.61
CA LEU A 433 -2.19 0.86 -14.22
C LEU A 433 -2.04 2.06 -13.29
N LYS A 434 -1.16 2.99 -13.65
CA LYS A 434 -0.93 4.25 -12.94
C LYS A 434 -1.95 5.36 -13.28
N THR A 435 -3.09 5.00 -13.86
CA THR A 435 -4.09 5.93 -14.38
C THR A 435 -5.28 6.13 -13.43
N ILE A 436 -5.16 5.71 -12.17
CA ILE A 436 -6.21 5.89 -11.17
C ILE A 436 -6.47 7.39 -10.94
N LYS A 437 -7.72 7.79 -11.09
CA LYS A 437 -8.20 9.15 -10.85
C LYS A 437 -9.23 9.12 -9.73
N ILE A 438 -9.07 9.99 -8.75
CA ILE A 438 -10.07 10.20 -7.70
C ILE A 438 -10.73 11.55 -7.92
N ARG A 439 -12.06 11.57 -7.86
CA ARG A 439 -12.87 12.77 -8.04
C ARG A 439 -14.14 12.69 -7.20
N LEU A 440 -14.84 13.82 -7.08
CA LEU A 440 -16.19 13.83 -6.52
C LEU A 440 -17.12 12.97 -7.38
N ALA A 441 -18.03 12.27 -6.71
CA ALA A 441 -19.04 11.44 -7.35
C ALA A 441 -20.04 12.31 -8.14
N THR A 442 -20.57 11.75 -9.22
CA THR A 442 -21.62 12.35 -10.05
C THR A 442 -22.76 11.36 -10.23
N LEU A 443 -23.92 11.85 -10.69
CA LEU A 443 -25.08 11.02 -11.00
C LEU A 443 -24.77 9.86 -11.96
N LEU A 444 -23.84 10.07 -12.89
CA LEU A 444 -23.43 9.09 -13.90
C LEU A 444 -22.67 7.90 -13.31
N ASP A 445 -22.11 8.04 -12.10
CA ASP A 445 -21.31 6.99 -11.46
C ASP A 445 -22.17 5.93 -10.77
N THR A 446 -23.47 6.21 -10.54
CA THR A 446 -24.40 5.34 -9.81
C THR A 446 -24.39 3.88 -10.31
N PRO A 447 -24.48 3.59 -11.63
CA PRO A 447 -24.44 2.21 -12.11
C PRO A 447 -23.08 1.52 -11.88
N GLY A 448 -21.98 2.28 -11.97
CA GLY A 448 -20.65 1.76 -11.69
C GLY A 448 -20.46 1.40 -10.22
N VAL A 449 -20.97 2.24 -9.32
CA VAL A 449 -20.98 1.97 -7.88
C VAL A 449 -21.86 0.77 -7.55
N GLU A 450 -23.06 0.67 -8.14
CA GLU A 450 -23.96 -0.47 -7.94
C GLU A 450 -23.29 -1.80 -8.28
N ASN A 451 -22.57 -1.86 -9.41
CA ASN A 451 -21.81 -3.05 -9.79
C ASN A 451 -20.71 -3.38 -8.75
N LEU A 452 -19.97 -2.37 -8.31
CA LEU A 452 -18.90 -2.51 -7.30
C LEU A 452 -19.41 -3.06 -5.96
N VAL A 453 -20.57 -2.57 -5.49
CA VAL A 453 -21.09 -2.90 -4.15
C VAL A 453 -22.11 -4.04 -4.13
N SER A 454 -22.49 -4.56 -5.31
CA SER A 454 -23.51 -5.62 -5.47
C SER A 454 -23.28 -6.86 -4.58
N THR A 455 -22.01 -7.22 -4.37
CA THR A 455 -21.60 -8.38 -3.56
C THR A 455 -21.39 -8.07 -2.07
N LEU A 456 -21.48 -6.79 -1.68
CA LEU A 456 -21.23 -6.34 -0.32
C LEU A 456 -22.51 -6.37 0.52
N MET A 457 -22.41 -6.89 1.75
CA MET A 457 -23.53 -6.93 2.70
C MET A 457 -24.16 -5.56 2.98
N LEU A 458 -23.35 -4.49 2.97
CA LEU A 458 -23.77 -3.11 3.22
C LEU A 458 -23.95 -2.29 1.93
N GLY A 459 -23.98 -2.93 0.75
CA GLY A 459 -24.05 -2.23 -0.54
C GLY A 459 -25.26 -1.31 -0.66
N LYS A 460 -26.42 -1.70 -0.11
CA LYS A 460 -27.64 -0.88 -0.13
C LYS A 460 -27.48 0.45 0.60
N SER A 461 -26.85 0.44 1.78
CA SER A 461 -26.61 1.66 2.57
C SER A 461 -25.67 2.62 1.87
N ILE A 462 -24.66 2.10 1.14
CA ILE A 462 -23.76 2.92 0.33
C ILE A 462 -24.53 3.61 -0.81
N LEU A 463 -25.44 2.88 -1.47
CA LEU A 463 -26.26 3.42 -2.57
C LEU A 463 -27.27 4.47 -2.07
N GLU A 464 -27.88 4.26 -0.91
CA GLU A 464 -28.79 5.23 -0.27
C GLU A 464 -28.05 6.54 0.06
N ASP A 465 -26.87 6.45 0.69
CA ASP A 465 -26.04 7.63 1.00
C ASP A 465 -25.54 8.33 -0.28
N LEU A 466 -25.22 7.58 -1.34
CA LEU A 466 -24.84 8.15 -2.63
C LEU A 466 -26.02 8.88 -3.29
N GLN A 467 -27.22 8.32 -3.22
CA GLN A 467 -28.44 8.97 -3.70
C GLN A 467 -28.69 10.28 -2.94
N GLN A 468 -28.56 10.24 -1.60
CA GLN A 468 -28.69 11.43 -0.77
C GLN A 468 -27.66 12.52 -1.12
N TYR A 469 -26.41 12.13 -1.38
CA TYR A 469 -25.39 13.05 -1.86
C TYR A 469 -25.79 13.71 -3.18
N ASN A 470 -26.31 12.93 -4.13
CA ASN A 470 -26.74 13.42 -5.43
C ASN A 470 -27.94 14.37 -5.36
N GLU A 471 -28.86 14.17 -4.41
CA GLU A 471 -30.06 14.98 -4.24
C GLU A 471 -29.82 16.27 -3.44
N ALA A 472 -29.16 16.17 -2.29
CA ALA A 472 -29.10 17.25 -1.29
C ALA A 472 -27.69 17.65 -0.85
N ARG A 473 -26.67 16.80 -1.08
CA ARG A 473 -25.29 16.96 -0.55
C ARG A 473 -25.21 17.17 0.97
N ARG A 474 -26.27 16.81 1.69
CA ARG A 474 -26.40 16.96 3.13
C ARG A 474 -27.28 15.85 3.68
N ASP A 475 -26.98 15.46 4.90
CA ASP A 475 -27.84 14.59 5.69
C ASP A 475 -29.12 15.32 6.15
N PRO A 476 -30.16 14.61 6.64
CA PRO A 476 -31.43 15.23 7.03
C PRO A 476 -31.28 16.12 8.27
N ASP A 477 -30.23 15.90 9.06
CA ASP A 477 -29.80 16.72 10.19
C ASP A 477 -29.04 18.00 9.76
N GLY A 478 -28.75 18.15 8.46
CA GLY A 478 -28.03 19.27 7.86
C GLY A 478 -26.52 19.09 7.75
N THR A 479 -25.97 17.95 8.19
CA THR A 479 -24.54 17.64 8.15
C THR A 479 -24.06 17.56 6.69
N PRO A 480 -23.00 18.29 6.30
CA PRO A 480 -22.44 18.20 4.95
C PRO A 480 -21.97 16.78 4.61
N LEU A 481 -22.34 16.33 3.42
CA LEU A 481 -22.02 15.00 2.89
C LEU A 481 -21.18 15.15 1.62
N GLN A 482 -20.11 14.37 1.50
CA GLN A 482 -19.26 14.32 0.30
C GLN A 482 -19.02 12.88 -0.12
N ALA A 483 -19.25 12.58 -1.40
CA ALA A 483 -18.95 11.28 -1.99
C ALA A 483 -17.84 11.39 -3.04
N PHE A 484 -16.94 10.41 -3.04
CA PHE A 484 -15.79 10.32 -3.93
C PHE A 484 -15.79 8.97 -4.64
N VAL A 485 -15.38 8.97 -5.91
CA VAL A 485 -15.20 7.76 -6.70
C VAL A 485 -13.75 7.66 -7.18
N ALA A 486 -13.24 6.43 -7.19
CA ALA A 486 -11.98 6.09 -7.83
C ALA A 486 -12.27 5.45 -9.18
N GLU A 487 -11.66 5.98 -10.24
CA GLU A 487 -11.88 5.58 -11.61
C GLU A 487 -10.57 5.10 -12.24
N VAL A 488 -10.59 3.94 -12.91
CA VAL A 488 -9.49 3.40 -13.69
C VAL A 488 -10.04 2.93 -15.03
N ALA A 489 -9.48 3.41 -16.14
CA ALA A 489 -9.92 3.07 -17.49
C ALA A 489 -11.46 3.21 -17.68
N GLU A 490 -12.03 4.33 -17.24
CA GLU A 490 -13.46 4.66 -17.30
C GLU A 490 -14.39 3.73 -16.49
N GLN A 491 -13.81 2.90 -15.61
CA GLN A 491 -14.56 2.04 -14.69
C GLN A 491 -14.43 2.54 -13.26
N VAL A 492 -15.54 2.59 -12.54
CA VAL A 492 -15.56 2.88 -11.10
C VAL A 492 -15.03 1.67 -10.35
N VAL A 493 -13.88 1.84 -9.69
CA VAL A 493 -13.19 0.78 -8.93
C VAL A 493 -13.25 1.00 -7.43
N GLY A 494 -13.68 2.17 -6.97
CA GLY A 494 -13.81 2.49 -5.54
C GLY A 494 -14.81 3.60 -5.27
N ILE A 495 -15.35 3.61 -4.05
CA ILE A 495 -16.24 4.64 -3.53
C ILE A 495 -15.88 4.96 -2.07
N ALA A 496 -15.94 6.23 -1.71
CA ALA A 496 -15.86 6.69 -0.33
C ALA A 496 -16.92 7.76 -0.06
N VAL A 497 -17.52 7.72 1.12
CA VAL A 497 -18.49 8.71 1.58
C VAL A 497 -18.00 9.26 2.91
N ILE A 498 -17.87 10.59 3.00
CA ILE A 498 -17.45 11.29 4.20
C ILE A 498 -18.48 12.32 4.64
N ARG A 499 -18.53 12.56 5.94
CA ARG A 499 -19.36 13.57 6.60
C ARG A 499 -18.47 14.53 7.39
N ASP A 500 -18.95 15.73 7.69
CA ASP A 500 -18.26 16.60 8.65
C ASP A 500 -18.37 15.98 10.07
N GLU A 501 -17.25 15.92 10.79
CA GLU A 501 -17.27 15.41 12.17
C GLU A 501 -17.79 16.48 13.13
N MET A 502 -18.98 16.24 13.67
CA MET A 502 -19.68 17.18 14.55
C MET A 502 -19.32 17.00 16.03
N ASP A 503 -18.89 15.79 16.43
CA ASP A 503 -18.63 15.42 17.83
C ASP A 503 -17.13 15.42 18.16
N ILE A 504 -16.37 16.34 17.58
CA ILE A 504 -14.91 16.39 17.74
C ILE A 504 -14.47 16.58 19.20
N GLU A 505 -15.23 17.33 20.00
CA GLU A 505 -14.95 17.47 21.44
C GLU A 505 -15.15 16.17 22.22
N TYR A 506 -16.11 15.33 21.81
CA TYR A 506 -16.28 13.99 22.38
C TYR A 506 -15.06 13.12 22.07
N ILE A 507 -14.61 13.11 20.81
CA ILE A 507 -13.42 12.36 20.40
C ILE A 507 -12.19 12.84 21.19
N ARG A 508 -11.97 14.15 21.27
CA ARG A 508 -10.83 14.71 22.00
C ARG A 508 -10.81 14.37 23.50
N SER A 509 -11.98 14.21 24.13
CA SER A 509 -12.07 13.92 25.56
C SER A 509 -11.95 12.42 25.89
N HIS A 510 -12.18 11.53 24.92
CA HIS A 510 -12.19 10.08 25.12
C HIS A 510 -11.00 9.36 24.48
N TYR A 511 -10.29 10.02 23.56
CA TYR A 511 -9.13 9.47 22.85
C TYR A 511 -7.96 10.45 22.91
N ASN A 512 -6.74 9.93 23.02
CA ASN A 512 -5.51 10.73 23.00
C ASN A 512 -5.16 11.19 21.58
N ILE A 513 -6.03 11.98 20.94
CA ILE A 513 -5.77 12.48 19.58
C ILE A 513 -4.58 13.45 19.52
N GLU A 514 -4.22 14.10 20.64
CA GLU A 514 -3.11 15.04 20.72
C GLU A 514 -1.73 14.38 20.64
N ASP A 515 -1.64 13.06 20.85
CA ASP A 515 -0.42 12.28 20.63
C ASP A 515 -0.11 12.14 19.13
N PHE A 516 -1.09 12.45 18.28
CA PHE A 516 -1.10 12.13 16.85
C PHE A 516 -1.24 13.37 15.96
N ILE A 517 -1.99 14.37 16.41
CA ILE A 517 -2.16 15.65 15.72
C ILE A 517 -2.00 16.82 16.69
N TYR A 518 -1.46 17.93 16.20
CA TYR A 518 -1.56 19.20 16.93
C TYR A 518 -2.93 19.82 16.70
N PHE A 519 -3.92 19.41 17.51
CA PHE A 519 -5.33 19.79 17.38
C PHE A 519 -5.56 21.30 17.12
N SER A 520 -4.77 22.18 17.74
CA SER A 520 -4.86 23.64 17.55
C SER A 520 -4.59 24.13 16.12
N HIS A 521 -3.96 23.32 15.27
CA HIS A 521 -3.65 23.63 13.89
C HIS A 521 -4.68 23.12 12.88
N HIS A 522 -5.75 22.47 13.36
CA HIS A 522 -6.85 21.95 12.54
C HIS A 522 -8.14 22.71 12.85
N GLN A 523 -8.84 23.15 11.81
CA GLN A 523 -10.14 23.80 11.99
C GLN A 523 -11.24 22.74 12.13
N ARG A 524 -12.35 23.09 12.79
CA ARG A 524 -13.50 22.18 12.96
C ARG A 524 -13.97 21.55 11.63
N LYS A 525 -14.02 22.33 10.55
CA LYS A 525 -14.43 21.85 9.22
C LYS A 525 -13.42 20.92 8.54
N GLU A 526 -12.17 20.90 8.98
CA GLU A 526 -11.14 20.04 8.39
C GLU A 526 -11.18 18.61 8.96
N HIS A 527 -11.99 18.37 9.99
CA HIS A 527 -12.26 17.05 10.54
C HIS A 527 -13.39 16.38 9.75
N GLY A 528 -13.09 15.25 9.14
CA GLY A 528 -14.06 14.44 8.41
C GLY A 528 -14.26 13.07 9.07
N HIS A 529 -15.48 12.57 9.00
CA HIS A 529 -15.85 11.21 9.38
C HIS A 529 -15.91 10.36 8.12
N LEU A 530 -15.09 9.31 8.02
CA LEU A 530 -15.16 8.34 6.92
C LEU A 530 -16.28 7.35 7.23
N TYR A 531 -17.40 7.45 6.51
CA TYR A 531 -18.57 6.64 6.82
C TYR A 531 -18.60 5.35 6.00
N HIS A 532 -18.42 5.47 4.67
CA HIS A 532 -18.28 4.33 3.77
C HIS A 532 -16.94 4.38 3.05
N PHE A 533 -16.32 3.21 2.87
CA PHE A 533 -15.15 3.05 2.03
C PHE A 533 -15.16 1.64 1.42
N ALA A 534 -15.19 1.57 0.10
CA ALA A 534 -15.08 0.32 -0.65
C ALA A 534 -14.12 0.53 -1.82
N LEU A 535 -13.25 -0.45 -2.05
CA LEU A 535 -12.26 -0.43 -3.13
C LEU A 535 -12.10 -1.85 -3.66
N ASN A 536 -12.07 -1.98 -4.98
CA ASN A 536 -11.79 -3.25 -5.63
C ASN A 536 -10.41 -3.77 -5.15
N PRO A 537 -10.31 -5.01 -4.64
CA PRO A 537 -9.07 -5.58 -4.10
C PRO A 537 -7.86 -5.46 -5.03
N ILE A 538 -8.06 -5.51 -6.35
CA ILE A 538 -6.99 -5.33 -7.35
C ILE A 538 -6.21 -4.03 -7.14
N PHE A 539 -6.88 -2.97 -6.70
CA PHE A 539 -6.32 -1.64 -6.50
C PHE A 539 -6.06 -1.31 -5.03
N GLN A 540 -6.03 -2.31 -4.13
CA GLN A 540 -5.86 -2.09 -2.69
C GLN A 540 -4.59 -1.30 -2.34
N HIS A 541 -3.50 -1.47 -3.10
CA HIS A 541 -2.26 -0.71 -2.90
C HIS A 541 -2.46 0.82 -3.08
N TYR A 542 -3.48 1.25 -3.83
CA TYR A 542 -3.86 2.67 -3.95
C TYR A 542 -4.72 3.20 -2.80
N THR A 543 -5.05 2.39 -1.78
CA THR A 543 -5.85 2.86 -0.62
C THR A 543 -5.28 4.13 0.01
N LYS A 544 -3.95 4.19 0.22
CA LYS A 544 -3.28 5.36 0.77
C LYS A 544 -3.44 6.59 -0.12
N PHE A 545 -3.37 6.41 -1.44
CA PHE A 545 -3.57 7.50 -2.40
C PHE A 545 -5.02 7.97 -2.40
N PHE A 546 -5.99 7.03 -2.40
CA PHE A 546 -7.42 7.36 -2.33
C PHE A 546 -7.74 8.22 -1.10
N LEU A 547 -7.26 7.83 0.07
CA LEU A 547 -7.47 8.59 1.30
C LEU A 547 -6.81 9.99 1.27
N LYS A 548 -5.61 10.11 0.67
CA LYS A 548 -4.95 11.40 0.49
C LYS A 548 -5.75 12.32 -0.44
N GLU A 549 -6.29 11.79 -1.52
CA GLU A 549 -7.13 12.56 -2.44
C GLU A 549 -8.47 12.96 -1.83
N ILE A 550 -9.09 12.10 -1.03
CA ILE A 550 -10.28 12.46 -0.24
C ILE A 550 -9.98 13.66 0.66
N LEU A 551 -8.82 13.66 1.33
CA LEU A 551 -8.40 14.79 2.17
C LEU A 551 -8.16 16.06 1.34
N ARG A 552 -7.48 15.95 0.18
CA ARG A 552 -7.18 17.09 -0.71
C ARG A 552 -8.45 17.70 -1.30
N LEU A 553 -9.30 16.88 -1.91
CA LEU A 553 -10.54 17.32 -2.57
C LEU A 553 -11.64 17.71 -1.59
N GLY A 554 -11.70 17.06 -0.43
CA GLY A 554 -12.65 17.37 0.64
C GLY A 554 -12.23 18.56 1.53
N TYR A 555 -11.07 19.17 1.28
CA TYR A 555 -10.46 20.19 2.14
C TYR A 555 -10.39 19.74 3.62
N LYS A 556 -10.07 18.46 3.83
CA LYS A 556 -9.93 17.83 5.14
C LYS A 556 -8.46 17.63 5.49
N SER A 557 -8.17 17.65 6.78
CA SER A 557 -6.84 17.36 7.32
C SER A 557 -6.82 16.09 8.18
N CYS A 558 -7.96 15.69 8.73
CA CYS A 558 -8.12 14.49 9.55
C CYS A 558 -9.33 13.67 9.11
N LEU A 559 -9.19 12.34 9.07
CA LEU A 559 -10.30 11.40 8.88
C LEU A 559 -10.45 10.49 10.11
N TYR A 560 -11.68 10.36 10.60
CA TYR A 560 -12.05 9.49 11.71
C TYR A 560 -12.88 8.30 11.20
N TYR A 561 -12.56 7.10 11.69
CA TYR A 561 -13.34 5.90 11.39
C TYR A 561 -13.61 5.12 12.70
N PRO A 562 -14.88 4.84 13.03
CA PRO A 562 -15.22 4.06 14.22
C PRO A 562 -14.95 2.57 13.98
N VAL A 563 -14.12 1.96 14.83
CA VAL A 563 -13.89 0.51 14.83
C VAL A 563 -14.60 -0.10 16.03
N TYR A 564 -15.73 -0.73 15.75
CA TYR A 564 -16.46 -1.42 16.80
C TYR A 564 -15.71 -2.70 17.22
N PRO A 565 -15.57 -2.98 18.53
CA PRO A 565 -14.98 -4.23 18.97
C PRO A 565 -15.92 -5.34 18.50
N ARG A 566 -15.38 -6.43 17.95
CA ARG A 566 -16.18 -7.62 17.65
C ARG A 566 -16.91 -8.03 18.94
N ALA A 567 -18.24 -7.98 18.93
CA ALA A 567 -19.03 -8.31 20.09
C ALA A 567 -18.72 -9.76 20.49
N LYS A 568 -18.21 -9.97 21.71
CA LYS A 568 -18.29 -11.30 22.34
C LYS A 568 -19.78 -11.61 22.46
N GLU A 569 -20.18 -12.79 21.99
CA GLU A 569 -21.57 -13.25 21.93
C GLU A 569 -22.36 -12.87 23.19
N GLY A 570 -23.51 -12.20 23.01
CA GLY A 570 -24.50 -12.03 24.08
C GLY A 570 -25.12 -10.65 24.27
N LYS A 571 -24.65 -9.58 23.60
CA LYS A 571 -25.33 -8.27 23.67
C LYS A 571 -25.41 -7.60 22.30
N LYS A 572 -26.65 -7.42 21.82
CA LYS A 572 -26.97 -6.68 20.59
C LYS A 572 -26.56 -5.21 20.75
N GLY A 573 -25.40 -4.85 20.19
CA GLY A 573 -25.02 -3.48 19.87
C GLY A 573 -25.41 -3.13 18.42
N PRO A 574 -25.41 -1.84 18.03
CA PRO A 574 -25.80 -1.42 16.70
C PRO A 574 -24.80 -1.96 15.66
N THR A 575 -25.35 -2.65 14.67
CA THR A 575 -24.65 -3.28 13.54
C THR A 575 -24.19 -2.21 12.55
N HIS A 576 -22.99 -1.68 12.76
CA HIS A 576 -22.23 -0.95 11.74
C HIS A 576 -20.79 -1.48 11.74
N SER A 577 -20.18 -1.57 10.54
CA SER A 577 -18.87 -2.22 10.20
C SER A 577 -18.94 -3.76 10.10
N HIS A 578 -18.46 -4.43 9.05
CA HIS A 578 -17.26 -4.18 8.24
C HIS A 578 -17.41 -4.74 6.81
N VAL A 579 -16.97 -4.00 5.78
CA VAL A 579 -16.17 -4.57 4.69
C VAL A 579 -15.07 -3.54 4.34
N LEU A 580 -14.07 -3.44 5.22
CA LEU A 580 -12.73 -3.07 4.78
C LEU A 580 -12.06 -4.38 4.41
N THR A 581 -11.75 -4.58 3.13
CA THR A 581 -10.77 -5.57 2.70
C THR A 581 -9.44 -5.18 3.34
N ARG A 582 -9.21 -5.66 4.57
CA ARG A 582 -7.99 -5.60 5.39
C ARG A 582 -6.98 -4.52 4.94
N ALA A 583 -7.31 -3.24 5.10
CA ALA A 583 -6.28 -2.24 5.31
C ALA A 583 -5.67 -2.59 6.68
N HIS A 584 -4.42 -3.04 6.72
CA HIS A 584 -3.69 -3.24 7.96
C HIS A 584 -3.61 -1.89 8.70
N MET A 585 -4.60 -1.61 9.55
CA MET A 585 -4.50 -0.62 10.61
C MET A 585 -4.22 -1.38 11.89
N GLN A 586 -2.93 -1.54 12.20
CA GLN A 586 -2.50 -1.92 13.54
C GLN A 586 -2.88 -0.77 14.49
N CYS A 587 -3.93 -0.96 15.29
CA CYS A 587 -4.24 -0.10 16.42
C CYS A 587 -3.81 -0.86 17.69
N PRO A 588 -3.08 -0.23 18.63
CA PRO A 588 -2.65 -0.90 19.86
C PRO A 588 -3.84 -1.21 20.75
N ALA A 589 -3.89 -2.46 21.23
CA ALA A 589 -4.83 -2.91 22.23
C ALA A 589 -4.52 -2.24 23.58
N CYS A 590 -5.52 -1.60 24.19
CA CYS A 590 -5.55 -1.41 25.64
C CYS A 590 -6.87 -1.96 26.17
N SER A 591 -6.75 -2.87 27.14
CA SER A 591 -7.83 -3.62 27.73
C SER A 591 -8.72 -2.73 28.61
N GLN A 592 -9.85 -2.28 28.08
CA GLN A 592 -11.13 -2.14 28.80
C GLN A 592 -12.22 -1.70 27.82
N ALA A 593 -13.38 -2.34 27.93
CA ALA A 593 -14.46 -2.30 26.95
C ALA A 593 -14.97 -0.88 26.64
N ARG A 594 -14.75 -0.41 25.40
CA ARG A 594 -15.55 0.56 24.61
C ARG A 594 -14.93 0.68 23.20
N ALA A 595 -15.71 1.13 22.22
CA ALA A 595 -15.32 1.16 20.81
C ALA A 595 -13.97 1.85 20.58
N SER A 596 -13.12 1.24 19.75
CA SER A 596 -11.83 1.80 19.36
C SER A 596 -12.01 2.63 18.09
N TRP A 597 -11.48 3.85 18.01
CA TRP A 597 -11.44 4.58 16.73
C TRP A 597 -10.08 4.33 16.09
N SER A 598 -10.05 4.03 14.79
CA SER A 598 -8.80 3.98 14.01
C SER A 598 -8.63 5.29 13.26
N TRP A 599 -7.45 5.87 13.36
CA TRP A 599 -7.09 7.18 12.81
C TRP A 599 -6.16 7.05 11.61
N ILE A 600 -6.36 7.91 10.60
CA ILE A 600 -5.47 8.01 9.43
C ILE A 600 -4.96 9.46 9.35
N PRO A 601 -3.70 9.72 9.73
CA PRO A 601 -3.03 11.00 9.45
C PRO A 601 -2.67 11.13 7.98
N LYS A 602 -2.42 12.37 7.54
CA LYS A 602 -1.60 12.63 6.34
C LYS A 602 -0.13 12.15 6.46
N GLN A 603 0.39 11.99 7.68
CA GLN A 603 1.82 11.90 8.00
C GLN A 603 2.41 10.57 8.45
N PHE A 604 1.65 9.64 9.04
CA PHE A 604 2.22 8.40 9.59
C PHE A 604 1.65 7.15 8.93
N PHE A 605 2.52 6.33 8.31
CA PHE A 605 2.45 4.85 8.23
C PHE A 605 3.68 4.31 7.45
N PRO A 606 4.50 3.37 7.98
CA PRO A 606 4.81 3.03 9.37
C PRO A 606 6.33 3.13 9.70
N ALA A 607 6.65 3.42 10.97
CA ALA A 607 7.97 3.15 11.56
C ALA A 607 7.93 1.81 12.31
N ARG A 608 8.94 0.96 12.11
CA ARG A 608 9.21 -0.22 12.94
C ARG A 608 9.41 0.22 14.39
N TRP A 609 8.76 -0.45 15.35
CA TRP A 609 9.08 -0.30 16.76
C TRP A 609 10.03 -1.41 17.20
N SER A 610 11.18 -1.02 17.74
CA SER A 610 12.08 -1.87 18.50
C SER A 610 11.53 -2.07 19.91
N LEU A 611 11.44 -3.33 20.32
CA LEU A 611 11.18 -3.77 21.70
C LEU A 611 12.24 -3.21 22.66
N CYS A 612 11.81 -2.62 23.77
CA CYS A 612 12.59 -2.56 25.01
C CYS A 612 11.63 -2.58 26.21
N HIS A 613 11.69 -3.71 26.92
CA HIS A 613 11.26 -4.07 28.28
C HIS A 613 10.07 -3.41 28.97
#